data_AF-A0A8T6N6T2-F1
#
_entry.id   AF-A0A8T6N6T2-F1
#
_cell.length_a   1.000
_cell.length_b   1.000
_cell.length_c   1.000
_cell.angle_alpha   90.00
_cell.angle_beta   90.00
_cell.angle_gamma   90.00
#
_symmetry.space_group_name_H-M   'P 1'
#
loop_
_entity.id
_entity.type
_entity.pdbx_description
1 polymer ?
#
loop_
_entity_poly.entity_id
_entity_poly.type
_entity_poly.pdbx_seq_one_letter_code
_entity_poly.pdbx_strand_id
1 'polypeptide(L)'
;MDRLLTKDLLHRTNDRNVHVQMDLESTPCLGKWMGCRLLLNGDIQFEGEVKQHRHLDVRHTCESDTVKLTLEIYGKGNDGTSVNEQGEILENRSLAIQALRINGANVMDNGYIFRATYDMHMDEDKKQYFEELRRPTTNNSHHFFEDGVWSIDFAVPILTGLIRWKASMGPKFETFERIPYAHIMEDIARELDL
;
A
#
# COMPACT_ATOMS: atom_id res chain seq x y z
N MET A 1 -5.47 37.47 17.52
CA MET A 1 -4.63 36.26 17.57
C MET A 1 -5.09 35.40 16.41
N ASP A 2 -4.84 35.88 15.18
CA ASP A 2 -5.59 35.49 13.98
C ASP A 2 -4.69 34.80 12.97
N ARG A 3 -5.09 33.56 12.63
CA ARG A 3 -4.70 32.74 11.46
C ARG A 3 -3.20 32.45 11.29
N LEU A 4 -2.69 31.55 12.14
CA LEU A 4 -1.36 30.92 11.99
C LEU A 4 -1.28 29.87 10.87
N LEU A 5 -2.41 29.48 10.26
CA LEU A 5 -2.41 28.61 9.08
C LEU A 5 -2.83 29.44 7.87
N THR A 6 -1.98 29.45 6.84
CA THR A 6 -2.39 29.97 5.52
C THR A 6 -3.69 29.26 5.09
N LYS A 7 -4.58 29.95 4.39
CA LYS A 7 -5.84 29.35 3.92
C LYS A 7 -5.61 28.03 3.17
N ASP A 8 -4.47 27.90 2.49
CA ASP A 8 -4.05 26.69 1.77
C ASP A 8 -3.72 25.52 2.72
N LEU A 9 -3.04 25.79 3.85
CA LEU A 9 -2.79 24.78 4.87
C LEU A 9 -4.10 24.34 5.56
N LEU A 10 -4.97 25.30 5.90
CA LEU A 10 -6.29 25.04 6.49
C LEU A 10 -7.22 24.26 5.55
N HIS A 11 -7.15 24.55 4.24
CA HIS A 11 -7.90 23.82 3.22
C HIS A 11 -7.39 22.39 3.14
N ARG A 12 -6.06 22.18 3.10
CA ARG A 12 -5.41 20.85 3.09
C ARG A 12 -5.67 20.02 4.36
N THR A 13 -5.85 20.65 5.52
CA THR A 13 -6.20 19.97 6.78
C THR A 13 -7.69 19.73 6.98
N ASN A 14 -8.56 20.35 6.18
CA ASN A 14 -10.00 20.03 6.16
C ASN A 14 -10.39 19.28 4.88
N ASP A 15 -9.41 18.94 4.05
CA ASP A 15 -9.65 18.31 2.77
C ASP A 15 -9.99 16.84 2.99
N ARG A 16 -11.27 16.51 2.79
CA ARG A 16 -11.73 15.13 2.70
C ARG A 16 -11.48 14.54 1.31
N ASN A 17 -10.84 15.29 0.42
CA ASN A 17 -10.34 14.73 -0.83
C ASN A 17 -9.08 13.90 -0.57
N VAL A 18 -9.13 12.68 -1.08
CA VAL A 18 -8.02 11.75 -1.15
C VAL A 18 -7.53 11.72 -2.60
N HIS A 19 -6.24 11.93 -2.75
CA HIS A 19 -5.51 11.77 -4.00
C HIS A 19 -4.52 10.61 -3.81
N VAL A 20 -4.83 9.47 -4.41
CA VAL A 20 -3.96 8.29 -4.42
C VAL A 20 -3.16 8.29 -5.72
N GLN A 21 -1.84 8.18 -5.59
CA GLN A 21 -0.95 7.90 -6.71
C GLN A 21 -0.25 6.58 -6.41
N MET A 22 -0.38 5.60 -7.29
CA MET A 22 0.15 4.26 -7.10
C MET A 22 0.87 3.80 -8.36
N ASP A 23 2.12 3.40 -8.20
CA ASP A 23 2.90 2.75 -9.25
C ASP A 23 2.90 1.25 -9.02
N LEU A 24 2.39 0.52 -10.00
CA LEU A 24 2.34 -0.93 -10.01
C LEU A 24 3.33 -1.48 -11.03
N GLU A 25 4.01 -2.55 -10.68
CA GLU A 25 4.88 -3.31 -11.59
C GLU A 25 4.50 -4.78 -11.57
N SER A 26 4.43 -5.41 -12.74
CA SER A 26 4.09 -6.82 -12.88
C SER A 26 5.16 -7.56 -13.67
N THR A 27 5.42 -8.79 -13.26
CA THR A 27 6.24 -9.75 -14.01
C THR A 27 5.30 -10.77 -14.66
N PRO A 28 5.35 -10.96 -15.99
CA PRO A 28 4.51 -11.93 -16.66
C PRO A 28 5.04 -13.36 -16.45
N CYS A 29 4.18 -14.35 -16.63
CA CYS A 29 4.58 -15.74 -16.79
C CYS A 29 3.73 -16.36 -17.90
N LEU A 30 4.35 -17.08 -18.83
CA LEU A 30 3.68 -17.68 -20.00
C LEU A 30 2.83 -16.68 -20.82
N GLY A 31 3.32 -15.43 -20.95
CA GLY A 31 2.64 -14.37 -21.71
C GLY A 31 1.38 -13.78 -21.04
N LYS A 32 1.06 -14.20 -19.82
CA LYS A 32 -0.09 -13.70 -19.04
C LYS A 32 0.36 -12.75 -17.93
N TRP A 33 -0.46 -11.75 -17.67
CA TRP A 33 -0.23 -10.68 -16.68
C TRP A 33 -1.18 -10.85 -15.50
N MET A 34 -0.89 -10.14 -14.39
CA MET A 34 -1.80 -10.11 -13.26
C MET A 34 -2.87 -9.03 -13.45
N GLY A 35 -4.10 -9.38 -13.12
CA GLY A 35 -5.20 -8.44 -12.99
C GLY A 35 -5.22 -7.85 -11.59
N CYS A 36 -5.64 -6.59 -11.49
CA CYS A 36 -5.99 -6.02 -10.22
C CYS A 36 -7.20 -5.09 -10.30
N ARG A 37 -7.89 -4.95 -9.17
CA ARG A 37 -8.96 -3.99 -8.95
C ARG A 37 -8.59 -3.11 -7.78
N LEU A 38 -8.53 -1.80 -8.00
CA LEU A 38 -8.28 -0.80 -6.96
C LEU A 38 -9.62 -0.25 -6.47
N LEU A 39 -9.84 -0.28 -5.15
CA LEU A 39 -11.03 0.25 -4.51
C LEU A 39 -10.68 1.27 -3.43
N LEU A 40 -11.49 2.33 -3.34
CA LEU A 40 -11.49 3.28 -2.23
C LEU A 40 -12.85 3.19 -1.54
N ASN A 41 -12.87 2.77 -0.27
CA ASN A 41 -14.09 2.52 0.50
C ASN A 41 -15.11 1.58 -0.20
N GLY A 42 -14.62 0.68 -1.07
CA GLY A 42 -15.46 -0.23 -1.86
C GLY A 42 -15.86 0.29 -3.24
N ASP A 43 -15.61 1.56 -3.55
CA ASP A 43 -15.85 2.11 -4.88
C ASP A 43 -14.68 1.76 -5.81
N ILE A 44 -14.97 1.13 -6.95
CA ILE A 44 -13.98 0.74 -7.94
C ILE A 44 -13.40 1.99 -8.61
N GLN A 45 -12.08 2.14 -8.51
CA GLN A 45 -11.31 3.24 -9.09
C GLN A 45 -10.54 2.78 -10.34
N PHE A 46 -10.15 1.51 -10.37
CA PHE A 46 -9.48 0.88 -11.50
C PHE A 46 -9.78 -0.62 -11.50
N GLU A 47 -9.89 -1.21 -12.69
CA GLU A 47 -9.94 -2.66 -12.90
C GLU A 47 -9.27 -3.00 -14.23
N GLY A 48 -8.34 -3.95 -14.20
CA GLY A 48 -7.67 -4.42 -15.40
C GLY A 48 -6.33 -5.10 -15.16
N GLU A 49 -5.71 -5.55 -16.24
CA GLU A 49 -4.36 -6.12 -16.21
C GLU A 49 -3.27 -5.05 -16.06
N VAL A 50 -2.23 -5.36 -15.30
CA VAL A 50 -1.02 -4.55 -15.18
C VAL A 50 0.05 -5.14 -16.10
N LYS A 51 0.32 -4.48 -17.22
CA LYS A 51 1.34 -4.90 -18.19
C LYS A 51 2.63 -4.13 -17.94
N GLN A 52 3.68 -4.83 -17.50
CA GLN A 52 4.97 -4.29 -17.10
C GLN A 52 4.86 -3.26 -15.97
N HIS A 53 4.36 -2.07 -16.28
CA HIS A 53 4.23 -0.96 -15.34
C HIS A 53 2.91 -0.22 -15.56
N ARG A 54 2.26 0.20 -14.46
CA ARG A 54 1.03 0.98 -14.48
C ARG A 54 1.05 2.04 -13.40
N HIS A 55 0.92 3.30 -13.81
CA HIS A 55 0.63 4.41 -12.93
C HIS A 55 -0.89 4.58 -12.77
N LEU A 56 -1.36 4.65 -11.54
CA LEU A 56 -2.74 4.98 -11.17
C LEU A 56 -2.76 6.32 -10.45
N ASP A 57 -3.58 7.25 -10.94
CA ASP A 57 -3.82 8.56 -10.32
C ASP A 57 -5.33 8.72 -10.09
N VAL A 58 -5.74 8.64 -8.83
CA VAL A 58 -7.15 8.56 -8.41
C VAL A 58 -7.44 9.68 -7.44
N ARG A 59 -8.52 10.43 -7.69
CA ARG A 59 -9.06 11.43 -6.77
C ARG A 59 -10.45 11.01 -6.31
N HIS A 60 -10.68 11.06 -5.01
CA HIS A 60 -11.92 10.62 -4.40
C HIS A 60 -12.26 11.50 -3.20
N THR A 61 -13.52 11.94 -3.08
CA THR A 61 -14.00 12.73 -1.94
C THR A 61 -14.61 11.80 -0.91
N CYS A 62 -14.06 11.78 0.30
CA CYS A 62 -14.49 10.87 1.36
C CYS A 62 -15.56 11.50 2.27
N GLU A 63 -16.52 10.69 2.70
CA GLU A 63 -17.50 11.09 3.72
C GLU A 63 -17.06 10.70 5.13
N SER A 64 -16.15 9.74 5.24
CA SER A 64 -15.61 9.17 6.49
C SER A 64 -14.26 9.78 6.85
N ASP A 65 -13.95 9.82 8.16
CA ASP A 65 -12.65 10.23 8.70
C ASP A 65 -11.57 9.16 8.54
N THR A 66 -11.97 7.93 8.17
CA THR A 66 -11.07 6.83 7.80
C THR A 66 -11.42 6.33 6.42
N VAL A 67 -10.40 6.06 5.63
CA VAL A 67 -10.50 5.59 4.25
C VAL A 67 -9.76 4.28 4.13
N LYS A 68 -10.41 3.31 3.49
CA LYS A 68 -9.84 2.01 3.15
C LYS A 68 -9.43 1.99 1.70
N LEU A 69 -8.14 1.82 1.43
CA LEU A 69 -7.60 1.52 0.11
C LEU A 69 -7.43 0.02 -0.01
N THR A 70 -8.05 -0.58 -1.03
CA THR A 70 -7.98 -2.01 -1.29
C THR A 70 -7.45 -2.25 -2.70
N LEU A 71 -6.54 -3.21 -2.84
CA LEU A 71 -6.08 -3.75 -4.10
C LEU A 71 -6.41 -5.25 -4.12
N GLU A 72 -7.44 -5.60 -4.87
CA GLU A 72 -7.78 -7.01 -5.14
C GLU A 72 -6.91 -7.48 -6.30
N ILE A 73 -6.28 -8.62 -6.12
CA ILE A 73 -5.33 -9.22 -7.05
C ILE A 73 -5.97 -10.50 -7.58
N TYR A 74 -6.02 -10.65 -8.90
CA TYR A 74 -6.70 -11.78 -9.53
C TYR A 74 -6.01 -12.27 -10.82
N GLY A 75 -6.38 -13.47 -11.23
CA GLY A 75 -5.99 -14.07 -12.50
C GLY A 75 -4.72 -14.90 -12.42
N LYS A 76 -4.17 -15.09 -11.22
CA LYS A 76 -3.13 -16.06 -10.92
C LYS A 76 -3.76 -17.38 -10.48
N GLY A 77 -4.23 -18.13 -11.48
CA GLY A 77 -4.59 -19.54 -11.29
C GLY A 77 -3.35 -20.42 -11.10
N ASN A 78 -3.54 -21.74 -11.24
CA ASN A 78 -2.45 -22.73 -11.12
C ASN A 78 -1.46 -22.70 -12.31
N ASP A 79 -1.76 -21.93 -13.35
CA ASP A 79 -0.90 -21.68 -14.52
C ASP A 79 -0.01 -20.42 -14.38
N GLY A 80 -0.01 -19.80 -13.19
CA GLY A 80 0.77 -18.60 -12.88
C GLY A 80 2.24 -18.84 -12.50
N THR A 81 2.68 -20.10 -12.53
CA THR A 81 4.00 -20.55 -12.10
C THR A 81 4.51 -21.61 -13.07
N SER A 82 5.73 -21.46 -13.59
CA SER A 82 6.39 -22.53 -14.35
C SER A 82 7.43 -23.23 -13.49
N VAL A 83 7.48 -24.56 -13.55
CA VAL A 83 8.45 -25.38 -12.80
C VAL A 83 9.33 -26.21 -13.74
N ASN A 84 10.53 -26.57 -13.31
CA ASN A 84 11.38 -27.52 -14.02
C ASN A 84 10.96 -28.98 -13.75
N GLU A 85 11.67 -29.95 -14.37
CA GLU A 85 11.41 -31.38 -14.20
C GLU A 85 11.56 -31.88 -12.76
N GLN A 86 12.28 -31.13 -11.92
CA GLN A 86 12.48 -31.40 -10.50
C GLN A 86 11.45 -30.69 -9.59
N GLY A 87 10.52 -29.93 -10.17
CA GLY A 87 9.48 -29.19 -9.44
C GLY A 87 9.94 -27.83 -8.87
N GLU A 88 11.11 -27.33 -9.25
CA GLU A 88 11.60 -26.01 -8.82
C GLU A 88 10.97 -24.90 -9.66
N ILE A 89 10.60 -23.79 -9.02
CA ILE A 89 9.99 -22.63 -9.69
C ILE A 89 11.04 -21.93 -10.58
N LEU A 90 10.77 -21.89 -11.88
CA LEU A 90 11.57 -21.19 -12.89
C LEU A 90 11.09 -19.75 -13.09
N GLU A 91 9.77 -19.56 -13.23
CA GLU A 91 9.14 -18.26 -13.42
C GLU A 91 7.87 -18.21 -12.59
N ASN A 92 7.57 -17.02 -12.07
CA ASN A 92 6.39 -16.80 -11.25
C ASN A 92 5.76 -15.47 -11.60
N ARG A 93 4.48 -15.48 -11.95
CA ARG A 93 3.75 -14.24 -12.22
C ARG A 93 3.66 -13.42 -10.94
N SER A 94 3.91 -12.12 -11.01
CA SER A 94 3.85 -11.27 -9.82
C SER A 94 3.32 -9.88 -10.11
N LEU A 95 2.91 -9.19 -9.05
CA LEU A 95 2.55 -7.79 -9.02
C LEU A 95 3.17 -7.16 -7.78
N ALA A 96 3.64 -5.93 -7.87
CA ALA A 96 4.19 -5.19 -6.73
C ALA A 96 3.73 -3.74 -6.75
N ILE A 97 3.54 -3.17 -5.55
CA ILE A 97 3.40 -1.72 -5.38
C ILE A 97 4.80 -1.14 -5.26
N GLN A 98 5.25 -0.44 -6.29
CA GLN A 98 6.58 0.18 -6.34
C GLN A 98 6.62 1.56 -5.71
N ALA A 99 5.50 2.28 -5.78
CA ALA A 99 5.34 3.54 -5.08
C ALA A 99 3.87 3.72 -4.69
N LEU A 100 3.65 4.31 -3.51
CA LEU A 100 2.32 4.71 -3.08
C LEU A 100 2.41 6.07 -2.41
N ARG A 101 1.66 7.03 -2.93
CA ARG A 101 1.49 8.36 -2.35
C ARG A 101 0.03 8.62 -2.09
N ILE A 102 -0.26 9.19 -0.93
CA ILE A 102 -1.62 9.59 -0.56
C ILE A 102 -1.58 11.06 -0.14
N ASN A 103 -2.32 11.92 -0.83
CA ASN A 103 -2.25 13.38 -0.72
C ASN A 103 -0.80 13.90 -0.80
N GLY A 104 0.01 13.29 -1.67
CA GLY A 104 1.43 13.62 -1.87
C GLY A 104 2.40 13.04 -0.83
N ALA A 105 1.92 12.46 0.27
CA ALA A 105 2.79 11.80 1.25
C ALA A 105 3.19 10.39 0.77
N ASN A 106 4.50 10.12 0.66
CA ASN A 106 5.00 8.79 0.30
C ASN A 106 4.85 7.82 1.48
N VAL A 107 3.91 6.88 1.38
CA VAL A 107 3.60 5.92 2.46
C VAL A 107 4.52 4.71 2.45
N MET A 108 5.31 4.52 1.40
CA MET A 108 6.38 3.52 1.38
C MET A 108 7.59 4.00 2.17
N ASP A 109 8.16 5.14 1.78
CA ASP A 109 9.37 5.69 2.42
C ASP A 109 9.18 5.96 3.91
N ASN A 110 7.96 6.32 4.31
CA ASN A 110 7.68 6.60 5.72
C ASN A 110 7.42 5.34 6.56
N GLY A 111 7.28 4.16 5.94
CA GLY A 111 7.03 2.86 6.58
C GLY A 111 5.55 2.57 6.89
N TYR A 112 4.63 3.47 6.55
CA TYR A 112 3.19 3.30 6.82
C TYR A 112 2.59 2.14 6.03
N ILE A 113 3.16 1.82 4.86
CA ILE A 113 2.76 0.67 4.03
C ILE A 113 2.76 -0.66 4.80
N PHE A 114 3.60 -0.82 5.83
CA PHE A 114 3.67 -2.05 6.64
C PHE A 114 2.49 -2.23 7.61
N ARG A 115 1.58 -1.25 7.70
CA ARG A 115 0.27 -1.42 8.36
C ARG A 115 -0.75 -2.13 7.48
N ALA A 116 -0.46 -2.26 6.19
CA ALA A 116 -1.33 -2.97 5.29
C ALA A 116 -1.42 -4.45 5.66
N THR A 117 -2.55 -5.05 5.32
CA THR A 117 -2.75 -6.49 5.39
C THR A 117 -2.93 -7.02 3.99
N TYR A 118 -2.18 -8.06 3.65
CA TYR A 118 -2.34 -8.88 2.47
C TYR A 118 -2.86 -10.24 2.88
N ASP A 119 -4.01 -10.63 2.36
CA ASP A 119 -4.58 -11.96 2.55
C ASP A 119 -4.59 -12.72 1.22
N MET A 120 -3.88 -13.84 1.17
CA MET A 120 -3.76 -14.66 -0.03
C MET A 120 -5.00 -15.55 -0.21
N HIS A 121 -5.59 -15.51 -1.39
CA HIS A 121 -6.64 -16.41 -1.81
C HIS A 121 -6.06 -17.53 -2.65
N MET A 122 -6.07 -18.74 -2.11
CA MET A 122 -5.52 -19.93 -2.75
C MET A 122 -6.45 -21.12 -2.58
N ASP A 123 -6.25 -22.15 -3.41
CA ASP A 123 -6.95 -23.43 -3.24
C ASP A 123 -6.44 -24.19 -2.00
N GLU A 124 -7.20 -25.21 -1.59
CA GLU A 124 -6.93 -25.95 -0.35
C GLU A 124 -5.56 -26.65 -0.40
N ASP A 125 -5.16 -27.17 -1.56
CA ASP A 125 -3.88 -27.85 -1.76
C ASP A 125 -2.70 -26.89 -1.56
N LYS A 126 -2.76 -25.69 -2.14
CA LYS A 126 -1.73 -24.65 -1.90
C LYS A 126 -1.75 -24.17 -0.45
N LYS A 127 -2.93 -24.02 0.14
CA LYS A 127 -3.04 -23.59 1.53
C LYS A 127 -2.36 -24.59 2.47
N GLN A 128 -2.60 -25.88 2.27
CA GLN A 128 -1.95 -26.94 3.02
C GLN A 128 -0.42 -26.91 2.82
N TYR A 129 0.06 -26.68 1.60
CA TYR A 129 1.49 -26.53 1.33
C TYR A 129 2.13 -25.37 2.12
N PHE A 130 1.47 -24.20 2.18
CA PHE A 130 1.97 -23.06 2.98
C PHE A 130 1.95 -23.36 4.48
N GLU A 131 0.91 -24.04 4.97
CA GLU A 131 0.79 -24.46 6.37
C GLU A 131 1.90 -25.47 6.77
N GLU A 132 2.18 -26.47 5.94
CA GLU A 132 3.25 -27.46 6.15
C GLU A 132 4.63 -26.79 6.22
N LEU A 133 4.86 -25.76 5.39
CA LEU A 133 6.08 -24.96 5.41
C LEU A 133 6.10 -23.85 6.48
N ARG A 134 5.04 -23.75 7.30
CA ARG A 134 4.86 -22.70 8.32
C ARG A 134 4.99 -21.28 7.76
N ARG A 135 4.52 -21.07 6.53
CA ARG A 135 4.53 -19.77 5.86
C ARG A 135 3.19 -19.06 6.08
N PRO A 136 3.18 -17.79 6.50
CA PRO A 136 1.94 -17.06 6.71
C PRO A 136 1.25 -16.73 5.38
N THR A 137 -0.03 -17.07 5.27
CA THR A 137 -0.90 -16.69 4.14
C THR A 137 -1.45 -15.28 4.28
N THR A 138 -1.44 -14.72 5.50
CA THR A 138 -1.75 -13.32 5.77
C THR A 138 -0.49 -12.60 6.26
N ASN A 139 -0.09 -11.50 5.60
CA ASN A 139 1.12 -10.74 5.95
C ASN A 139 0.97 -9.25 5.58
N ASN A 140 2.07 -8.49 5.58
CA ASN A 140 2.11 -7.06 5.24
C ASN A 140 2.91 -6.78 3.95
N SER A 141 3.06 -7.79 3.09
CA SER A 141 3.77 -7.67 1.83
C SER A 141 3.06 -6.69 0.89
N HIS A 142 3.85 -6.00 0.09
CA HIS A 142 3.40 -5.22 -1.07
C HIS A 142 3.92 -5.82 -2.39
N HIS A 143 4.47 -7.05 -2.31
CA HIS A 143 4.78 -7.93 -3.42
C HIS A 143 3.84 -9.13 -3.38
N PHE A 144 3.13 -9.35 -4.47
CA PHE A 144 2.04 -10.29 -4.59
C PHE A 144 2.41 -11.39 -5.57
N PHE A 145 2.38 -12.61 -5.05
CA PHE A 145 2.70 -13.82 -5.80
C PHE A 145 1.53 -14.80 -5.80
N GLU A 146 0.35 -14.43 -5.33
CA GLU A 146 -0.87 -15.22 -5.43
C GLU A 146 -2.03 -14.24 -5.67
N ASP A 147 -3.20 -14.77 -5.99
CA ASP A 147 -4.43 -13.98 -5.89
C ASP A 147 -4.69 -13.62 -4.42
N GLY A 148 -5.42 -12.55 -4.16
CA GLY A 148 -5.66 -12.11 -2.79
C GLY A 148 -6.12 -10.66 -2.68
N VAL A 149 -6.18 -10.18 -1.44
CA VAL A 149 -6.63 -8.83 -1.11
C VAL A 149 -5.58 -8.14 -0.27
N TRP A 150 -5.00 -7.07 -0.81
CA TRP A 150 -4.17 -6.15 -0.06
C TRP A 150 -5.01 -4.94 0.36
N SER A 151 -4.92 -4.52 1.62
CA SER A 151 -5.65 -3.34 2.07
C SER A 151 -4.92 -2.57 3.15
N ILE A 152 -5.11 -1.25 3.15
CA ILE A 152 -4.61 -0.34 4.16
C ILE A 152 -5.68 0.68 4.53
N ASP A 153 -5.84 0.89 5.83
CA ASP A 153 -6.69 1.94 6.38
C ASP A 153 -5.85 3.15 6.79
N PHE A 154 -6.31 4.34 6.44
CA PHE A 154 -5.69 5.59 6.85
C PHE A 154 -6.72 6.63 7.25
N ALA A 155 -6.34 7.45 8.22
CA ALA A 155 -7.15 8.59 8.63
C ALA A 155 -7.01 9.74 7.63
N VAL A 156 -8.11 10.43 7.37
CA VAL A 156 -8.12 11.73 6.68
C VAL A 156 -8.38 12.84 7.71
N PRO A 157 -7.59 13.92 7.71
CA PRO A 157 -6.48 14.22 6.80
C PRO A 157 -5.25 13.32 7.02
N ILE A 158 -4.62 12.90 5.91
CA ILE A 158 -3.50 11.94 5.88
C ILE A 158 -2.35 12.35 6.80
N LEU A 159 -1.95 13.62 6.75
CA LEU A 159 -0.81 14.13 7.54
C LEU A 159 -1.06 13.99 9.04
N THR A 160 -2.28 14.27 9.51
CA THR A 160 -2.66 14.08 10.90
C THR A 160 -2.57 12.60 11.30
N GLY A 161 -3.04 11.69 10.43
CA GLY A 161 -2.92 10.25 10.63
C GLY A 161 -1.47 9.78 10.71
N LEU A 162 -0.61 10.25 9.81
CA LEU A 162 0.81 9.91 9.78
C LEU A 162 1.56 10.42 11.01
N ILE A 163 1.30 11.66 11.45
CA ILE A 163 1.92 12.22 12.66
C ILE A 163 1.53 11.41 13.89
N ARG A 164 0.23 11.12 14.07
CA ARG A 164 -0.27 10.29 15.19
C ARG A 164 0.37 8.91 15.19
N TRP A 165 0.50 8.30 14.01
CA TRP A 165 1.17 7.02 13.87
C TRP A 165 2.65 7.09 14.26
N LYS A 166 3.41 8.07 13.74
CA LYS A 166 4.82 8.26 14.12
C LYS A 166 4.99 8.46 15.62
N ALA A 167 4.16 9.31 16.24
CA ALA A 167 4.18 9.55 17.68
C ALA A 167 3.89 8.26 18.49
N SER A 168 3.00 7.39 17.99
CA SER A 168 2.64 6.13 18.66
C SER A 168 3.74 5.07 18.68
N MET A 169 4.72 5.15 17.77
CA MET A 169 5.82 4.17 17.69
C MET A 169 6.94 4.43 18.71
N GLY A 170 6.92 5.57 19.40
CA GLY A 170 7.91 5.97 20.40
C GLY A 170 9.32 6.20 19.81
N PRO A 171 10.28 6.65 20.64
CA PRO A 171 11.63 7.01 20.20
C PRO A 171 12.56 5.81 19.85
N LYS A 172 12.03 4.58 19.73
CA LYS A 172 12.87 3.34 19.68
C LYS A 172 13.22 2.82 18.28
N PHE A 173 12.80 3.47 17.20
CA PHE A 173 13.07 3.02 15.82
C PHE A 173 14.16 3.83 15.10
N GLU A 174 15.22 4.23 15.80
CA GLU A 174 16.43 4.84 15.18
C GLU A 174 17.26 3.85 14.34
N THR A 175 16.88 2.57 14.23
CA THR A 175 17.77 1.51 13.71
C THR A 175 17.37 0.84 12.40
N PHE A 176 16.24 1.18 11.78
CA PHE A 176 15.98 0.78 10.39
C PHE A 176 16.05 2.01 9.49
N GLU A 177 17.28 2.27 9.06
CA GLU A 177 17.71 3.35 8.17
C GLU A 177 17.48 4.76 8.71
N ARG A 178 18.56 5.55 8.77
CA ARG A 178 18.54 6.96 9.14
C ARG A 178 17.39 7.67 8.43
N ILE A 179 16.33 7.99 9.17
CA ILE A 179 15.27 8.87 8.71
C ILE A 179 15.96 10.19 8.34
N PRO A 180 15.97 10.65 7.07
CA PRO A 180 16.69 11.87 6.69
C PRO A 180 16.08 13.16 7.26
N TYR A 181 15.10 13.06 8.15
CA TYR A 181 14.12 14.13 8.38
C TYR A 181 13.89 14.46 9.85
N ALA A 182 14.77 14.04 10.77
CA ALA A 182 14.72 14.52 12.16
C ALA A 182 14.65 16.06 12.22
N HIS A 183 15.45 16.75 11.41
CA HIS A 183 15.42 18.21 11.31
C HIS A 183 14.10 18.76 10.73
N ILE A 184 13.52 18.12 9.71
CA ILE A 184 12.23 18.56 9.13
C ILE A 184 11.08 18.36 10.10
N MET A 185 11.08 17.27 10.87
CA MET A 185 10.06 17.00 11.90
C MET A 185 10.24 17.89 13.13
N GLU A 186 11.48 18.23 13.50
CA GLU A 186 11.79 19.22 14.54
C GLU A 186 11.38 20.63 14.12
N ASP A 187 11.57 21.01 12.87
CA ASP A 187 11.14 22.31 12.36
C ASP A 187 9.61 22.39 12.27
N ILE A 188 8.93 21.31 11.87
CA ILE A 188 7.46 21.22 11.90
C ILE A 188 6.92 21.24 13.33
N ALA A 189 7.54 20.55 14.29
CA ALA A 189 7.12 20.57 15.70
C ALA A 189 7.34 21.96 16.33
N ARG A 190 8.46 22.61 16.01
CA ARG A 190 8.82 23.96 16.48
C ARG A 190 7.94 25.05 15.86
N GLU A 191 7.48 24.86 14.63
CA GLU A 191 6.51 25.76 13.96
C GLU A 191 5.05 25.54 14.41
N LEU A 192 4.75 24.37 14.99
CA LEU A 192 3.40 24.01 15.48
C LEU A 192 3.21 24.20 17.00
N ASP A 193 4.24 24.67 17.72
CA ASP A 193 4.26 24.94 19.17
C ASP A 193 3.75 23.76 20.04
N LEU A 194 4.27 22.56 19.74
CA LEU A 194 4.08 21.31 20.52
C LEU A 194 5.34 20.97 21.34
#